data_AF-A0A948VS08-F1
#
_entry.id   AF-A0A948VS08-F1
#
_cell.length_a   1.000
_cell.length_b   1.000
_cell.length_c   1.000
_cell.angle_alpha   90.00
_cell.angle_beta   90.00
_cell.angle_gamma   90.00
#
_symmetry.space_group_name_H-M   'P 1'
#
loop_
_entity.id
_entity.type
_entity.pdbx_description
1 polymer ?
#
loop_
_entity_poly.entity_id
_entity_poly.type
_entity_poly.pdbx_seq_one_letter_code
_entity_poly.pdbx_strand_id
1 'polypeptide(L)'
;MLLKAFIVAIALSVVCRWALGRWPWDYLRGETTRRAALRRARGLLGVDAGASREEVIAAHRRLTALVHPDRGGTTAAMQEANAARDLLLAELPLPGRDEGS
;
A
#
# COMPACT_ATOMS: atom_id res chain seq x y z
N MET A 1 7.34 21.36 37.80
CA MET A 1 7.88 21.47 36.43
C MET A 1 7.14 20.58 35.43
N LEU A 2 6.74 19.35 35.78
CA LEU A 2 5.93 18.49 34.90
C LEU A 2 4.60 19.11 34.45
N LEU A 3 3.85 19.77 35.34
CA LEU A 3 2.55 20.37 35.00
C LEU A 3 2.64 21.44 33.89
N LYS A 4 3.70 22.26 33.90
CA LYS A 4 3.94 23.29 32.88
C LYS A 4 4.30 22.65 31.53
N ALA A 5 5.07 21.56 31.53
CA ALA A 5 5.38 20.81 30.32
C ALA A 5 4.14 20.16 29.69
N PHE A 6 3.23 19.61 30.51
CA PHE A 6 1.94 19.07 30.03
C PHE A 6 1.06 20.17 29.40
N ILE A 7 0.97 21.34 30.03
CA ILE A 7 0.19 22.48 29.49
C ILE A 7 0.76 22.94 28.14
N VAL A 8 2.09 23.05 28.02
CA VAL A 8 2.74 23.44 26.76
C VAL A 8 2.50 22.39 25.66
N ALA A 9 2.57 21.10 25.99
CA ALA A 9 2.30 20.03 25.02
C ALA A 9 0.83 20.01 24.55
N ILE A 10 -0.12 20.26 25.46
CA ILE A 10 -1.55 20.35 25.13
C ILE A 10 -1.81 21.60 24.26
N ALA A 11 -1.28 22.76 24.64
CA ALA A 11 -1.41 23.99 23.87
C ALA A 11 -0.82 23.84 22.46
N LEU A 12 0.37 23.25 22.33
CA LEU A 12 0.99 22.99 21.02
C LEU A 12 0.15 22.02 20.18
N SER A 13 -0.45 21.00 20.79
CA SER A 13 -1.34 20.05 20.09
C SER A 13 -2.62 20.72 19.58
N VAL A 14 -3.21 21.62 20.39
CA VAL A 14 -4.40 22.41 20.01
C VAL A 14 -4.06 23.43 18.92
N VAL A 15 -2.90 24.07 18.99
CA VAL A 15 -2.42 25.00 17.95
C VAL A 15 -2.14 24.26 16.64
N CYS A 16 -1.48 23.10 16.68
CA CYS A 16 -1.31 22.25 15.49
C CYS A 16 -2.66 21.81 14.91
N ARG A 17 -3.63 21.43 15.74
CA ARG A 17 -5.01 21.11 15.30
C ARG A 17 -5.66 22.30 14.57
N TRP A 18 -5.52 23.50 15.11
CA TRP A 18 -6.14 24.70 14.56
C TRP A 18 -5.49 25.15 13.25
N ALA A 19 -4.16 25.10 13.16
CA ALA A 19 -3.43 25.53 11.97
C ALA A 19 -3.40 24.49 10.84
N LEU A 20 -3.37 23.19 11.16
CA LEU A 20 -3.13 22.12 10.18
C LEU A 20 -4.38 21.26 9.91
N GLY A 21 -5.49 21.49 10.63
CA GLY A 21 -6.75 20.76 10.47
C GLY A 21 -6.71 19.28 10.88
N ARG A 22 -5.52 18.75 11.20
CA ARG A 22 -5.31 17.36 11.63
C ARG A 22 -4.43 17.32 12.88
N TRP A 23 -4.56 16.25 13.65
CA TRP A 23 -3.81 16.12 14.90
C TRP A 23 -2.32 15.83 14.65
N PRO A 24 -1.41 16.22 15.57
CA PRO A 24 0.02 15.92 15.44
C PRO A 24 0.31 14.42 15.26
N TRP A 25 -0.43 13.57 15.99
CA TRP A 25 -0.33 12.11 15.90
C TRP A 25 -0.94 11.52 14.63
N ASP A 26 -1.73 12.27 13.87
CA ASP A 26 -2.20 11.86 12.54
C ASP A 26 -1.03 11.86 11.54
N TYR A 27 -0.08 12.78 11.69
CA TYR A 27 1.18 12.77 10.93
C TYR A 27 2.14 11.68 11.39
N LEU A 28 2.12 11.36 12.69
CA LEU A 28 2.91 10.26 13.25
C LEU A 28 2.28 8.88 12.95
N ARG A 29 1.02 8.84 12.48
CA ARG A 29 0.36 7.59 12.13
C ARG A 29 0.99 7.07 10.85
N GLY A 30 1.93 6.14 11.00
CA GLY A 30 2.60 5.47 9.90
C GLY A 30 1.61 4.78 8.96
N GLU A 31 2.09 4.47 7.75
CA GLU A 31 1.29 3.70 6.82
C GLU A 31 0.92 2.33 7.42
N THR A 32 -0.34 1.90 7.22
CA THR A 32 -0.76 0.56 7.63
C THR A 32 0.02 -0.50 6.87
N THR A 33 0.35 -1.62 7.54
CA THR A 33 1.05 -2.75 6.92
C THR A 33 0.41 -3.20 5.61
N ARG A 34 -0.93 -3.15 5.52
CA ARG A 34 -1.67 -3.47 4.29
C ARG A 34 -1.37 -2.50 3.15
N ARG A 35 -1.43 -1.18 3.38
CA ARG A 35 -1.14 -0.19 2.34
C ARG A 35 0.32 -0.28 1.89
N ALA A 36 1.25 -0.50 2.82
CA ALA A 36 2.67 -0.71 2.50
C ALA A 36 2.88 -1.94 1.61
N ALA A 37 2.21 -3.05 1.94
CA ALA A 37 2.25 -4.27 1.15
C ALA A 37 1.67 -4.06 -0.26
N LEU A 38 0.54 -3.34 -0.38
CA LEU A 38 -0.05 -3.01 -1.68
C LEU A 38 0.87 -2.14 -2.53
N ARG A 39 1.52 -1.13 -1.94
CA ARG A 39 2.50 -0.30 -2.67
C ARG A 39 3.69 -1.12 -3.14
N ARG A 40 4.22 -2.01 -2.29
CA ARG A 40 5.31 -2.92 -2.67
C ARG A 40 4.89 -3.86 -3.81
N ALA A 41 3.71 -4.47 -3.73
CA ALA A 41 3.20 -5.35 -4.77
C ALA A 41 3.01 -4.63 -6.12
N ARG A 42 2.49 -3.40 -6.09
CA ARG A 42 2.41 -2.53 -7.28
C ARG A 42 3.78 -2.21 -7.86
N GLY A 43 4.74 -1.85 -7.01
CA GLY A 43 6.12 -1.60 -7.42
C GLY A 43 6.79 -2.83 -8.04
N LEU A 44 6.56 -4.02 -7.47
CA LEU A 44 7.09 -5.28 -7.99
C LEU A 44 6.53 -5.60 -9.39
N LEU A 45 5.23 -5.43 -9.60
CA LEU A 45 4.56 -5.70 -10.87
C LEU A 45 4.67 -4.54 -11.87
N GLY A 46 5.10 -3.35 -11.43
CA GLY A 46 5.18 -2.16 -12.26
C GLY A 46 3.81 -1.69 -12.74
N VAL A 47 2.82 -1.69 -11.84
CA VAL A 47 1.43 -1.29 -12.13
C VAL A 47 0.97 -0.15 -11.24
N ASP A 48 0.07 0.68 -11.76
CA ASP A 48 -0.46 1.85 -11.05
C ASP A 48 -1.46 1.51 -9.94
N ALA A 49 -1.78 2.51 -9.12
CA ALA A 49 -2.73 2.38 -8.02
C ALA A 49 -4.13 1.92 -8.47
N GLY A 50 -4.54 2.36 -9.65
CA GLY A 50 -5.83 2.04 -10.29
C GLY A 50 -5.77 0.96 -11.36
N ALA A 51 -4.70 0.15 -11.40
CA ALA A 51 -4.58 -0.92 -12.39
C ALA A 51 -5.73 -1.91 -12.29
N SER A 52 -6.35 -2.20 -13.43
CA SER A 52 -7.40 -3.19 -13.61
C SER A 52 -6.89 -4.61 -13.36
N ARG A 53 -7.83 -5.54 -13.17
CA ARG A 53 -7.54 -6.98 -13.06
C ARG A 53 -6.68 -7.48 -14.22
N GLU A 54 -6.98 -7.03 -15.44
CA GLU A 54 -6.28 -7.46 -16.66
C GLU A 54 -4.84 -6.96 -16.68
N GLU A 55 -4.62 -5.69 -16.29
CA GLU A 55 -3.28 -5.11 -16.19
C GLU A 55 -2.42 -5.83 -15.15
N VAL A 56 -2.99 -6.17 -14.00
CA VAL A 56 -2.30 -6.96 -12.95
C VAL A 56 -1.89 -8.34 -13.48
N ILE A 57 -2.78 -9.04 -14.19
CA ILE A 57 -2.49 -10.35 -14.77
C ILE A 57 -1.42 -10.26 -15.85
N ALA A 58 -1.52 -9.26 -16.74
CA ALA A 58 -0.54 -9.03 -17.80
C ALA A 58 0.85 -8.71 -17.23
N ALA A 59 0.91 -7.84 -16.22
CA ALA A 59 2.14 -7.52 -15.51
C ALA A 59 2.78 -8.73 -14.84
N HIS A 60 1.97 -9.54 -14.16
CA HIS A 60 2.44 -10.77 -13.54
C HIS A 60 3.02 -11.75 -14.56
N ARG A 61 2.37 -11.94 -15.72
CA ARG A 61 2.89 -12.80 -16.80
C ARG A 61 4.24 -12.31 -17.30
N ARG A 62 4.42 -11.00 -17.50
CA ARG A 62 5.72 -10.41 -17.88
C ARG A 62 6.78 -10.67 -16.83
N LEU A 63 6.47 -10.40 -15.56
CA LEU A 63 7.41 -10.60 -14.47
C LEU A 63 7.81 -12.07 -14.32
N THR A 64 6.85 -13.00 -14.32
CA THR A 64 7.11 -14.44 -14.21
C THR A 64 8.00 -14.95 -15.34
N ALA A 65 7.83 -14.44 -16.57
CA ALA A 65 8.70 -14.80 -17.69
C ALA A 65 10.17 -14.38 -17.47
N LEU A 66 10.39 -13.27 -16.74
CA LEU A 66 11.72 -12.75 -16.40
C LEU A 66 12.34 -13.48 -15.21
N VAL A 67 11.56 -13.79 -14.17
CA VAL A 67 12.06 -14.40 -12.94
C VAL A 67 12.01 -15.94 -12.93
N HIS A 68 11.73 -16.55 -14.07
CA HIS A 68 11.65 -18.00 -14.19
C HIS A 68 13.02 -18.66 -13.90
N PRO A 69 13.09 -19.74 -13.10
CA PRO A 69 14.35 -20.41 -12.76
C PRO A 69 15.14 -20.87 -14.00
N ASP A 70 14.44 -21.38 -15.02
CA ASP A 70 15.04 -21.78 -16.29
C ASP A 70 15.73 -20.65 -17.07
N ARG A 71 15.46 -19.39 -16.72
CA ARG A 71 16.10 -18.20 -17.30
C ARG A 71 17.04 -17.49 -16.32
N GLY A 72 17.46 -18.17 -15.25
CA GLY A 72 18.36 -17.63 -14.24
C GLY A 72 17.66 -16.88 -13.10
N GLY A 73 16.33 -16.97 -13.00
CA GLY A 73 15.58 -16.48 -11.86
C GLY A 73 15.58 -17.45 -10.66
N THR A 74 14.81 -17.14 -9.62
CA THR A 74 14.73 -17.98 -8.41
C THR A 74 13.29 -18.36 -8.08
N THR A 75 13.11 -19.50 -7.44
CA THR A 75 11.80 -19.91 -6.89
C THR A 75 11.24 -18.85 -5.94
N ALA A 76 12.11 -18.21 -5.14
CA ALA A 76 11.72 -17.12 -4.25
C ALA A 76 11.16 -15.91 -5.02
N ALA A 77 11.79 -15.52 -6.13
CA ALA A 77 11.30 -14.43 -6.98
C ALA A 77 9.95 -14.78 -7.64
N MET A 78 9.75 -16.03 -8.07
CA MET A 78 8.44 -16.48 -8.55
C MET A 78 7.38 -16.43 -7.45
N GLN A 79 7.72 -16.85 -6.23
CA GLN A 79 6.81 -16.77 -5.09
C GLN A 79 6.44 -15.32 -4.75
N GLU A 80 7.41 -14.40 -4.77
CA GLU A 80 7.15 -12.98 -4.55
C GLU A 80 6.25 -12.39 -5.65
N ALA A 81 6.45 -12.77 -6.91
CA ALA A 81 5.59 -12.38 -8.03
C ALA A 81 4.15 -12.91 -7.90
N ASN A 82 3.98 -14.14 -7.43
CA ASN A 82 2.67 -14.73 -7.16
C ASN A 82 1.97 -14.02 -5.99
N ALA A 83 2.68 -13.80 -4.88
CA ALA A 83 2.15 -13.13 -3.71
C ALA A 83 1.70 -11.69 -4.02
N ALA A 84 2.49 -10.96 -4.83
CA ALA A 84 2.12 -9.63 -5.30
C ALA A 84 0.83 -9.64 -6.12
N ARG A 85 0.71 -10.56 -7.09
CA ARG A 85 -0.52 -10.72 -7.89
C ARG A 85 -1.72 -10.98 -6.99
N ASP A 86 -1.62 -11.96 -6.10
CA ASP A 86 -2.75 -12.39 -5.27
C ASP A 86 -3.21 -11.26 -4.34
N LEU A 87 -2.26 -10.51 -3.78
CA LEU A 87 -2.55 -9.35 -2.95
C LEU A 87 -3.29 -8.25 -3.73
N LEU A 88 -2.86 -7.92 -4.96
CA LEU A 88 -3.51 -6.89 -5.76
C LEU A 88 -4.91 -7.33 -6.23
N LEU A 89 -5.06 -8.59 -6.65
CA LEU A 89 -6.35 -9.12 -7.06
C LEU A 89 -7.37 -9.18 -5.91
N ALA A 90 -6.91 -9.38 -4.68
CA ALA A 90 -7.76 -9.35 -3.48
C ALA A 90 -8.19 -7.92 -3.07
N GLU A 91 -7.48 -6.88 -3.54
CA GLU A 91 -7.83 -5.49 -3.30
C GLU A 91 -8.83 -4.94 -4.34
N LEU A 92 -8.89 -5.56 -5.52
CA LEU A 92 -9.81 -5.12 -6.56
C LEU A 92 -11.27 -5.39 -6.19
N PRO A 93 -12.19 -4.47 -6.54
CA PRO A 93 -13.62 -4.73 -6.43
C PRO A 93 -13.96 -6.03 -7.18
N LEU A 94 -14.74 -6.90 -6.53
CA LEU A 94 -15.21 -8.12 -7.18
C LEU A 94 -16.05 -7.72 -8.41
N PRO A 95 -15.77 -8.26 -9.61
CA PRO A 95 -16.60 -7.99 -10.78
C PRO A 95 -18.02 -8.47 -10.50
N GLY A 96 -18.94 -7.52 -10.24
CA GLY A 96 -20.34 -7.82 -9.92
C GLY A 96 -20.99 -6.99 -8.80
N ARG A 97 -20.42 -5.86 -8.33
CA ARG A 97 -21.12 -4.95 -7.40
C ARG A 97 -21.29 -3.51 -7.91
N ASP A 98 -21.16 -3.32 -9.22
CA ASP A 98 -21.06 -2.00 -9.84
C ASP A 98 -22.11 -1.80 -10.95
N GLU A 99 -23.15 -2.63 -10.99
CA GLU A 99 -24.40 -2.32 -11.70
C GLU A 99 -25.45 -1.86 -10.69
N GLY A 100 -25.42 -0.56 -10.36
CA GLY A 100 -26.51 0.07 -9.62
C GLY A 100 -26.05 1.12 -8.62
N SER A 101 -25.84 2.35 -9.10
CA SER A 101 -26.18 3.64 -8.47
C SER A 101 -25.89 4.78 -9.44
#